data_AF-Q2LPM8-F1
#
_entry.id   AF-Q2LPM8-F1
#
_cell.length_a   1.000
_cell.length_b   1.000
_cell.length_c   1.000
_cell.angle_alpha   90.00
_cell.angle_beta   90.00
_cell.angle_gamma   90.00
#
_symmetry.space_group_name_H-M   'P 1'
#
loop_
_entity.id
_entity.type
_entity.pdbx_description
1 polymer ?
#
loop_
_entity_poly.entity_id
_entity_poly.type
_entity_poly.pdbx_seq_one_letter_code
_entity_poly.pdbx_strand_id
1 'polypeptide(L)'
;MNWFFLHVGFMLTAAGFLMIGVTVAMTLRRNRWWLKIHRRAGIGGAGLMASGFLAAVLMISLSGRPHFGNPHTWLGGLTLAAAFSTLTLGFLQFRLPAYGGTIRWIHRMSGRLTVILAIVTISFGLILVGFL
;
A
#
# COMPACT_ATOMS: atom_id res chain seq x y z
N MET A 1 2.89 4.16 24.37
CA MET A 1 2.26 3.48 23.21
C MET A 1 3.35 2.74 22.45
N ASN A 2 3.13 1.48 22.08
CA ASN A 2 4.16 0.70 21.41
C ASN A 2 4.11 0.95 19.89
N TRP A 3 4.95 1.86 19.40
CA TRP A 3 5.02 2.26 17.99
C TRP A 3 5.30 1.09 17.03
N PHE A 4 6.02 0.07 17.50
CA PHE A 4 6.30 -1.12 16.70
C PHE A 4 5.03 -1.93 16.40
N PHE A 5 4.23 -2.24 17.43
CA PHE A 5 2.97 -2.99 17.21
C PHE A 5 1.96 -2.19 16.39
N LEU A 6 1.93 -0.86 16.55
CA LEU A 6 1.12 0.00 15.68
C LEU A 6 1.59 -0.06 14.23
N HIS A 7 2.90 0.04 13.98
CA HIS A 7 3.46 -0.08 12.65
C HIS A 7 3.07 -1.42 12.00
N VAL A 8 3.30 -2.54 12.69
CA VAL A 8 2.98 -3.89 12.18
C VAL A 8 1.48 -4.04 11.92
N GLY A 9 0.64 -3.67 12.88
CA GLY A 9 -0.81 -3.77 12.76
C GLY A 9 -1.36 -2.95 11.59
N PHE A 10 -0.90 -1.71 11.43
CA PHE A 10 -1.28 -0.87 10.31
C PHE A 10 -0.80 -1.41 8.97
N MET A 11 0.45 -1.90 8.88
CA MET A 11 1.01 -2.41 7.62
C MET A 11 0.31 -3.70 7.15
N LEU A 12 0.02 -4.63 8.06
CA LEU A 12 -0.72 -5.85 7.74
C LEU A 12 -2.16 -5.53 7.29
N THR A 13 -2.84 -4.65 8.03
CA THR A 13 -4.21 -4.23 7.67
C THR A 13 -4.23 -3.49 6.33
N ALA A 14 -3.26 -2.60 6.08
CA ALA A 14 -3.12 -1.90 4.82
C ALA A 14 -2.91 -2.88 3.65
N ALA A 15 -2.02 -3.87 3.79
CA ALA A 15 -1.83 -4.91 2.78
C ALA A 15 -3.12 -5.70 2.51
N GLY A 16 -3.88 -6.05 3.55
CA GLY A 16 -5.20 -6.65 3.42
C GLY A 16 -6.15 -5.81 2.57
N PHE A 17 -6.23 -4.51 2.83
CA PHE A 17 -7.04 -3.57 2.04
C PHE A 17 -6.58 -3.47 0.58
N LEU A 18 -5.28 -3.41 0.32
CA LEU A 18 -4.74 -3.38 -1.04
C LEU A 18 -5.07 -4.67 -1.81
N MET A 19 -4.94 -5.83 -1.16
CA MET A 19 -5.33 -7.13 -1.72
C MET A 19 -6.83 -7.18 -2.03
N ILE A 20 -7.69 -6.74 -1.11
CA ILE A 20 -9.14 -6.64 -1.35
C ILE A 20 -9.40 -5.74 -2.57
N GLY A 21 -8.74 -4.59 -2.65
CA GLY A 21 -8.86 -3.68 -3.78
C GLY A 21 -8.58 -4.35 -5.13
N VAL A 22 -7.47 -5.08 -5.24
CA VAL A 22 -7.09 -5.81 -6.45
C VAL A 22 -8.05 -6.97 -6.74
N THR A 23 -8.37 -7.79 -5.73
CA THR A 23 -9.24 -8.97 -5.87
C THR A 23 -10.66 -8.58 -6.29
N VAL A 24 -11.26 -7.57 -5.67
CA VAL A 24 -12.59 -7.05 -6.05
C VAL A 24 -12.58 -6.55 -7.50
N ALA A 25 -11.53 -5.83 -7.89
CA ALA A 25 -11.39 -5.34 -9.25
C ALA A 25 -11.11 -6.43 -10.29
N MET A 26 -10.70 -7.64 -9.88
CA MET A 26 -10.47 -8.78 -10.77
C MET A 26 -11.69 -9.70 -10.87
N THR A 27 -12.40 -9.92 -9.77
CA THR A 27 -13.42 -10.98 -9.67
C THR A 27 -14.85 -10.46 -9.65
N LEU A 28 -15.09 -9.27 -9.10
CA LEU A 28 -16.45 -8.79 -8.80
C LEU A 28 -16.94 -7.69 -9.74
N ARG A 29 -16.30 -7.49 -10.91
CA ARG A 29 -16.68 -6.40 -11.85
C ARG A 29 -18.14 -6.40 -12.32
N ARG A 30 -18.82 -7.56 -12.25
CA ARG A 30 -20.24 -7.69 -12.59
C ARG A 30 -21.16 -7.08 -11.52
N ASN A 31 -20.68 -6.89 -10.30
CA ASN A 31 -21.48 -6.38 -9.18
C ASN A 31 -21.49 -4.84 -9.18
N ARG A 32 -22.67 -4.20 -9.11
CA ARG A 32 -22.80 -2.73 -9.15
C ARG A 32 -22.00 -1.98 -8.07
N TRP A 33 -21.64 -2.65 -6.97
CA TRP A 33 -20.89 -2.08 -5.84
C TRP A 33 -19.37 -2.30 -5.91
N TRP A 34 -18.84 -2.98 -6.93
CA TRP A 34 -17.42 -3.31 -7.02
C TRP A 34 -16.52 -2.08 -6.96
N LEU A 35 -16.88 -1.01 -7.68
CA LEU A 35 -16.07 0.21 -7.75
C LEU A 35 -16.06 0.96 -6.42
N LYS A 36 -17.20 0.94 -5.70
CA LYS A 36 -17.33 1.55 -4.37
C LYS A 36 -16.43 0.85 -3.37
N ILE A 37 -16.41 -0.48 -3.35
CA ILE A 37 -15.52 -1.24 -2.47
C ILE A 37 -14.06 -1.08 -2.88
N HIS A 38 -13.74 -1.25 -4.17
CA HIS A 38 -12.38 -1.06 -4.67
C HIS A 38 -11.80 0.31 -4.28
N ARG A 39 -12.58 1.39 -4.46
CA ARG A 39 -12.15 2.75 -4.09
C ARG A 39 -11.98 2.90 -2.58
N ARG A 40 -12.93 2.42 -1.77
CA ARG A 40 -12.83 2.48 -0.31
C ARG A 40 -11.64 1.69 0.22
N ALA A 41 -11.41 0.50 -0.34
CA ALA A 41 -10.28 -0.35 -0.02
C ALA A 41 -8.96 0.34 -0.38
N GLY A 42 -8.86 0.96 -1.57
CA GLY A 42 -7.67 1.70 -1.98
C GLY A 42 -7.36 2.91 -1.09
N ILE A 43 -8.36 3.75 -0.80
CA ILE A 43 -8.19 4.92 0.08
C ILE A 43 -7.86 4.49 1.50
N GLY A 44 -8.61 3.52 2.06
CA GLY A 44 -8.38 3.01 3.41
C GLY A 44 -7.01 2.35 3.55
N GLY A 45 -6.61 1.53 2.59
CA GLY A 45 -5.31 0.89 2.55
C GLY A 45 -4.16 1.91 2.48
N ALA A 46 -4.25 2.92 1.61
CA ALA A 46 -3.25 3.99 1.54
C ALA A 46 -3.17 4.82 2.82
N GLY A 47 -4.32 5.13 3.44
CA GLY A 47 -4.37 5.83 4.73
C GLY A 47 -3.72 5.04 5.86
N LEU A 48 -4.06 3.75 6.00
CA LEU A 48 -3.44 2.86 6.98
C LEU A 48 -1.93 2.70 6.74
N MET A 49 -1.52 2.60 5.47
CA MET A 49 -0.10 2.52 5.12
C MET A 49 0.66 3.78 5.53
N ALA A 50 0.08 4.98 5.31
CA ALA A 50 0.65 6.24 5.79
C ALA A 50 0.74 6.29 7.32
N SER A 51 -0.31 5.87 8.04
CA SER A 51 -0.29 5.82 9.51
C SER A 51 0.77 4.85 10.05
N GLY A 52 0.89 3.65 9.45
CA GLY A 52 1.93 2.70 9.81
C GLY A 52 3.33 3.22 9.48
N PHE A 53 3.49 3.96 8.38
CA PHE A 53 4.78 4.57 8.01
C PHE A 53 5.17 5.65 9.01
N LEU A 54 4.23 6.50 9.42
CA LEU A 54 4.45 7.49 10.48
C LEU A 54 4.87 6.82 11.80
N ALA A 55 4.22 5.72 12.19
CA ALA A 55 4.62 4.96 13.37
C ALA A 55 6.06 4.42 13.27
N ALA A 56 6.48 3.95 12.09
CA ALA A 56 7.87 3.53 11.85
C ALA A 56 8.86 4.71 11.93
N VAL A 57 8.52 5.86 11.34
CA VAL A 57 9.36 7.07 11.43
C VAL A 57 9.56 7.44 12.90
N LEU A 58 8.49 7.53 13.69
CA LEU A 58 8.56 7.84 15.12
C LEU A 58 9.41 6.82 15.88
N MET A 59 9.21 5.52 15.62
CA MET A 59 10.00 4.45 16.24
C MET A 59 11.49 4.59 15.95
N ILE A 60 11.87 4.83 14.69
CA ILE A 60 13.28 4.96 14.28
C ILE A 60 13.89 6.23 14.90
N SER A 61 13.20 7.37 14.82
CA SER A 61 13.70 8.65 15.35
C SER A 61 13.93 8.58 16.86
N LEU A 62 13.05 7.90 17.61
CA LEU A 62 13.21 7.71 19.06
C LEU A 62 14.31 6.69 19.42
N SER A 63 14.68 5.81 18.49
CA SER A 63 15.73 4.80 18.71
C SER A 63 17.16 5.30 18.44
N GLY A 64 17.31 6.51 17.86
CA GLY A 64 18.61 7.05 17.44
C GLY A 64 19.26 6.34 16.26
N ARG A 65 18.56 5.38 15.62
CA ARG A 65 19.04 4.64 14.44
C ARG A 65 18.83 5.46 13.16
N PRO A 66 19.64 5.22 12.12
CA PRO A 66 19.44 5.88 10.83
C PRO A 66 18.13 5.42 10.16
N HIS A 67 17.39 6.38 9.61
CA HIS A 67 16.36 6.08 8.61
C HIS A 67 17.02 5.46 7.38
N PHE A 68 16.33 4.52 6.72
CA PHE A 68 16.84 3.82 5.52
C PHE A 68 18.09 2.95 5.74
N GLY A 69 18.35 2.52 6.98
CA GLY A 69 19.52 1.69 7.32
C GLY A 69 19.44 0.21 6.91
N ASN A 70 18.32 -0.27 6.35
CA ASN A 70 18.16 -1.67 5.94
C ASN A 70 17.23 -1.83 4.73
N PRO A 71 17.28 -2.96 4.00
CA PRO A 71 16.46 -3.18 2.81
C PRO A 71 14.95 -3.04 3.03
N HIS A 72 14.43 -3.47 4.20
CA HIS A 72 13.01 -3.32 4.54
C HIS A 72 12.56 -1.85 4.52
N THR A 73 13.38 -0.93 5.07
CA THR A 73 13.04 0.50 5.08
C THR A 73 13.01 1.14 3.69
N TRP A 74 13.89 0.74 2.77
CA TRP A 74 13.85 1.17 1.37
C TRP A 74 12.62 0.63 0.63
N LEU A 75 12.34 -0.67 0.78
CA LEU A 75 11.16 -1.31 0.19
C LEU A 75 9.86 -0.70 0.75
N GLY A 76 9.83 -0.35 2.03
CA GLY A 76 8.71 0.34 2.67
C GLY A 76 8.44 1.71 2.05
N GLY A 77 9.48 2.52 1.86
CA GLY A 77 9.36 3.82 1.18
C GLY A 77 8.87 3.68 -0.26
N LEU A 78 9.44 2.73 -1.02
CA LEU A 78 9.03 2.46 -2.39
C LEU A 78 7.56 1.99 -2.47
N THR A 79 7.15 1.09 -1.57
CA THR A 79 5.78 0.58 -1.51
C THR A 79 4.79 1.69 -1.18
N LEU A 80 5.12 2.57 -0.24
CA LEU A 80 4.30 3.74 0.09
C LEU A 80 4.12 4.64 -1.14
N ALA A 81 5.21 4.99 -1.81
CA ALA A 81 5.17 5.81 -3.02
C ALA A 81 4.34 5.15 -4.14
N ALA A 82 4.49 3.84 -4.34
CA ALA A 82 3.73 3.07 -5.31
C ALA A 82 2.22 3.05 -4.98
N ALA A 83 1.86 2.92 -3.71
CA ALA A 83 0.47 2.93 -3.26
C ALA A 83 -0.22 4.28 -3.53
N PHE A 84 0.43 5.39 -3.17
CA PHE A 84 -0.10 6.72 -3.44
C PHE A 84 -0.13 7.06 -4.95
N SER A 85 0.87 6.62 -5.71
CA SER A 85 0.87 6.76 -7.18
C SER A 85 -0.29 5.99 -7.80
N THR A 86 -0.49 4.73 -7.39
CA THR A 86 -1.61 3.89 -7.86
C THR A 86 -2.96 4.53 -7.53
N LEU A 87 -3.12 5.06 -6.32
CA LEU A 87 -4.34 5.76 -5.90
C LEU A 87 -4.59 6.99 -6.77
N THR A 88 -3.55 7.78 -7.03
CA THR A 88 -3.61 8.98 -7.88
C THR A 88 -4.03 8.64 -9.30
N LEU A 89 -3.41 7.62 -9.92
CA LEU A 89 -3.81 7.10 -11.23
C LEU A 89 -5.27 6.64 -11.23
N GLY A 90 -5.71 6.04 -10.13
CA GLY A 90 -7.09 5.61 -9.91
C GLY A 90 -8.11 6.75 -10.01
N PHE A 91 -7.74 7.97 -9.59
CA PHE A 91 -8.57 9.17 -9.76
C PHE A 91 -8.37 9.84 -11.12
N LEU A 92 -7.13 9.94 -11.60
CA LEU A 92 -6.80 10.60 -12.87
C LEU A 92 -7.49 9.96 -14.07
N GLN A 93 -7.71 8.64 -14.07
CA GLN A 93 -8.42 7.96 -15.16
C GLN A 93 -9.84 8.50 -15.41
N PHE A 94 -10.46 9.13 -14.39
CA PHE A 94 -11.79 9.73 -14.49
C PHE A 94 -11.74 11.23 -14.78
N ARG A 95 -10.60 11.90 -14.53
CA ARG A 95 -10.42 13.34 -14.79
C ARG A 95 -9.82 13.64 -16.16
N LEU A 96 -9.10 12.68 -16.75
CA LEU A 96 -8.42 12.82 -18.05
C LEU A 96 -8.98 11.80 -19.06
N PRO A 97 -10.22 11.99 -19.55
CA PRO A 97 -10.89 11.01 -20.41
C PRO A 97 -10.12 10.74 -21.71
N ALA A 98 -9.44 11.76 -22.26
CA ALA A 98 -8.60 11.63 -23.46
C ALA A 98 -7.48 10.57 -23.32
N TYR A 99 -6.98 10.36 -22.10
CA TYR A 99 -5.93 9.37 -21.79
C TYR A 99 -6.46 8.21 -20.93
N GLY A 100 -7.77 8.10 -20.76
CA GLY A 100 -8.40 7.22 -19.79
C GLY A 100 -8.10 5.73 -20.01
N GLY A 101 -7.91 5.30 -21.27
CA GLY A 101 -7.48 3.93 -21.60
C GLY A 101 -6.09 3.61 -21.07
N THR A 102 -5.11 4.45 -21.39
CA THR A 102 -3.71 4.31 -20.97
C THR A 102 -3.58 4.41 -19.46
N ILE A 103 -4.16 5.44 -18.83
CA ILE A 103 -4.10 5.61 -17.36
C ILE A 103 -4.70 4.40 -16.65
N ARG A 104 -5.81 3.85 -17.16
CA ARG A 104 -6.43 2.65 -16.58
C ARG A 104 -5.55 1.42 -16.70
N TRP A 105 -4.83 1.25 -17.82
CA TRP A 105 -3.87 0.17 -17.97
C TRP A 105 -2.73 0.30 -16.95
N ILE A 106 -2.12 1.50 -16.84
CA ILE A 106 -1.06 1.79 -15.86
C ILE A 106 -1.57 1.58 -14.43
N HIS A 107 -2.75 2.09 -14.08
CA HIS A 107 -3.37 1.91 -12.76
C HIS A 107 -3.55 0.43 -12.40
N ARG A 108 -3.98 -0.41 -13.34
CA ARG A 108 -4.17 -1.85 -13.11
C ARG A 108 -2.83 -2.56 -12.88
N MET A 109 -1.81 -2.24 -13.67
CA MET A 109 -0.48 -2.83 -13.52
C MET A 109 0.19 -2.36 -12.22
N SER A 110 0.20 -1.06 -11.97
CA SER A 110 0.74 -0.47 -10.74
C SER A 110 0.05 -1.01 -9.48
N GLY A 111 -1.28 -1.22 -9.50
CA GLY A 111 -1.98 -1.83 -8.37
C GLY A 111 -1.54 -3.25 -8.05
N ARG A 112 -1.33 -4.09 -9.07
CA ARG A 112 -0.82 -5.46 -8.88
C ARG A 112 0.62 -5.45 -8.36
N LEU A 113 1.48 -4.63 -8.96
CA LEU A 113 2.87 -4.47 -8.53
C LEU A 113 2.97 -3.93 -7.11
N THR A 114 2.10 -3.00 -6.71
CA THR A 114 2.06 -2.46 -5.34
C THR A 114 1.70 -3.55 -4.33
N VAL A 115 0.75 -4.44 -4.64
CA VAL A 115 0.42 -5.57 -3.76
C VAL A 115 1.60 -6.52 -3.63
N ILE A 116 2.29 -6.85 -4.73
CA ILE A 116 3.49 -7.68 -4.71
C ILE A 116 4.59 -7.03 -3.85
N LEU A 117 4.85 -5.73 -4.07
CA LEU A 117 5.81 -4.96 -3.28
C LEU A 117 5.46 -4.94 -1.79
N ALA A 118 4.17 -4.77 -1.44
CA ALA A 118 3.72 -4.81 -0.06
C ALA A 118 3.97 -6.16 0.60
N ILE A 119 3.68 -7.27 -0.10
CA ILE A 119 3.97 -8.63 0.39
C ILE A 119 5.47 -8.81 0.61
N VAL A 120 6.29 -8.47 -0.38
CA VAL A 120 7.76 -8.57 -0.27
C VAL A 120 8.29 -7.72 0.89
N THR A 121 7.81 -6.48 1.03
CA THR A 121 8.21 -5.56 2.11
C THR A 121 7.86 -6.12 3.48
N ILE A 122 6.65 -6.68 3.63
CA ILE A 122 6.20 -7.30 4.88
C ILE A 122 7.06 -8.52 5.20
N SER A 123 7.35 -9.39 4.23
CA SER A 123 8.24 -10.54 4.43
C SER A 123 9.61 -10.10 4.94
N PHE A 124 10.20 -9.08 4.34
CA PHE A 124 11.47 -8.51 4.82
C PHE A 124 11.37 -7.95 6.25
N GLY A 125 10.24 -7.33 6.59
CA GLY A 125 9.97 -6.86 7.95
C GLY A 125 9.90 -8.01 8.95
N LEU A 126 9.21 -9.10 8.60
CA LEU A 126 9.08 -10.31 9.41
C LEU A 126 10.42 -11.04 9.59
N ILE A 127 11.24 -11.13 8.54
CA ILE A 127 12.59 -11.69 8.62
C ILE A 127 13.45 -10.87 9.59
N LEU A 128 13.38 -9.53 9.52
CA LEU A 128 14.17 -8.64 10.38
C LEU A 128 13.86 -8.84 11.87
N VAL A 129 12.62 -9.23 12.20
CA VAL A 129 12.19 -9.48 13.58
C VAL A 129 12.22 -10.97 13.96
N GLY A 130 12.76 -11.84 13.10
CA GLY A 130 12.98 -13.26 13.37
C GLY A 130 11.71 -14.12 13.34
N PHE A 131 10.64 -13.67 12.67
CA PHE A 131 9.41 -14.45 12.50
C PHE A 131 9.43 -15.37 11.26
N LEU A 132 10.28 -15.06 10.27
CA LEU A 132 10.55 -15.85 9.06
C LEU A 132 12.06 -16.05 8.93
#